data_AF-A0A7W9LNK2-F1
#
_entry.id   AF-A0A7W9LNK2-F1
#
_cell.length_a   1.000
_cell.length_b   1.000
_cell.length_c   1.000
_cell.angle_alpha   90.00
_cell.angle_beta   90.00
_cell.angle_gamma   90.00
#
_symmetry.space_group_name_H-M   'P 1'
#
loop_
_entity.id
_entity.type
_entity.pdbx_description
1 polymer ?
#
loop_
_entity_poly.entity_id
_entity_poly.type
_entity_poly.pdbx_seq_one_letter_code
_entity_poly.pdbx_strand_id
1 'polypeptide(L)' 'MTTDRDGEKPRRQHLKIADICMELGIARSTFYDWRAKKTAPRCIKLPNGELRVRRIDFETWLDSRSERDR' A
#
# COMPACT_ATOMS: atom_id res chain seq x y z
N MET A 1 23.44 -1.19 1.79
CA MET A 1 22.60 -1.55 2.97
C MET A 1 21.31 -0.76 2.82
N THR A 2 20.21 -1.26 2.27
CA THR A 2 19.53 -2.55 2.52
C THR A 2 19.20 -3.23 1.19
N THR A 3 19.75 -4.42 1.02
CA THR A 3 19.44 -5.38 -0.03
C THR A 3 18.04 -5.96 0.21
N ASP A 4 17.14 -5.90 -0.77
CA ASP A 4 16.06 -6.88 -0.91
C ASP A 4 16.08 -7.36 -2.37
N ARG A 5 16.96 -8.33 -2.63
CA ARG A 5 16.88 -9.22 -3.78
C ARG A 5 15.80 -10.25 -3.40
N ASP A 6 14.53 -9.87 -3.55
CA ASP A 6 13.42 -10.73 -3.16
C ASP A 6 13.06 -11.71 -4.28
N GLY A 7 13.89 -12.75 -4.40
CA GLY A 7 13.44 -13.99 -4.99
C GLY A 7 12.35 -14.57 -4.10
N GLU A 8 11.13 -14.66 -4.64
CA GLU A 8 10.10 -15.62 -4.21
C GLU A 8 9.65 -15.53 -2.74
N LYS A 9 9.13 -14.38 -2.28
CA LYS A 9 8.39 -14.37 -1.00
C LYS A 9 6.93 -14.84 -1.19
N PRO A 10 6.48 -15.78 -0.33
CA PRO A 10 5.14 -16.36 -0.40
C PRO A 10 4.11 -15.24 -0.29
N ARG A 11 3.12 -15.23 -1.20
CA ARG A 11 2.00 -14.29 -1.34
C ARG A 11 1.79 -13.46 -0.08
N ARG A 12 2.56 -12.37 0.08
CA ARG A 12 2.48 -11.51 1.26
C ARG A 12 1.11 -10.85 1.18
N GLN A 13 0.14 -11.44 1.88
CA GLN A 13 -1.25 -10.98 1.84
C GLN A 13 -1.40 -9.57 2.39
N HIS A 14 -0.40 -9.08 3.13
CA HIS A 14 -0.35 -7.76 3.74
C HIS A 14 0.93 -7.01 3.34
N LEU A 15 0.76 -5.82 2.78
CA LEU A 15 1.80 -4.86 2.39
C LEU A 15 1.96 -3.79 3.48
N LYS A 16 3.19 -3.31 3.70
CA LYS A 16 3.43 -2.13 4.54
C LYS A 16 3.24 -0.86 3.70
N ILE A 17 3.06 0.27 4.39
CA ILE A 17 3.02 1.58 3.72
C ILE A 17 4.29 1.83 2.90
N ALA A 18 5.45 1.40 3.41
CA ALA A 18 6.71 1.53 2.71
C ALA A 18 6.75 0.73 1.40
N ASP A 19 6.18 -0.49 1.39
CA ASP A 19 6.10 -1.32 0.19
C ASP A 19 5.18 -0.67 -0.85
N ILE A 20 4.01 -0.17 -0.43
CA ILE A 20 3.07 0.54 -1.33
C ILE A 20 3.72 1.80 -1.93
N CYS A 21 4.42 2.57 -1.11
CA CYS A 21 5.12 3.76 -1.57
C CYS A 21 6.20 3.41 -2.60
N MET A 22 6.91 2.30 -2.40
CA MET A 22 7.92 1.80 -3.32
C MET A 22 7.30 1.29 -4.62
N GLU A 23 6.22 0.51 -4.54
CA GLU A 23 5.52 -0.02 -5.72
C GLU A 23 4.90 1.08 -6.59
N LEU A 24 4.30 2.10 -5.97
CA LEU A 24 3.72 3.24 -6.68
C LEU A 24 4.74 4.32 -7.04
N GLY A 25 5.97 4.25 -6.52
CA GLY A 25 6.99 5.29 -6.69
C GLY A 25 6.62 6.64 -6.06
N ILE A 26 5.79 6.63 -5.00
CA ILE A 26 5.33 7.85 -4.31
C ILE A 26 6.03 8.06 -2.98
N ALA A 27 6.05 9.31 -2.50
CA ALA A 27 6.49 9.60 -1.16
C ALA A 27 5.47 9.12 -0.12
N ARG A 28 5.95 8.73 1.08
CA ARG A 28 5.07 8.39 2.22
C ARG A 28 4.11 9.53 2.57
N SER A 29 4.56 10.78 2.41
CA SER A 29 3.74 11.97 2.62
C SER A 29 2.50 11.96 1.72
N THR A 30 2.65 11.59 0.44
CA THR A 30 1.52 11.44 -0.50
C THR A 30 0.52 10.39 0.01
N PHE A 31 1.02 9.26 0.52
CA PHE A 31 0.16 8.23 1.10
C PHE A 31 -0.59 8.74 2.36
N TYR A 32 0.08 9.48 3.24
CA TYR A 32 -0.58 10.10 4.41
C TYR A 32 -1.60 11.15 3.99
N ASP A 33 -1.33 11.91 2.93
CA ASP A 33 -2.26 12.87 2.34
C ASP A 33 -3.52 12.17 1.85
N TRP A 34 -3.38 11.03 1.18
CA TRP A 34 -4.52 10.18 0.80
C TRP A 34 -5.28 9.68 2.01
N ARG A 35 -4.58 9.32 3.08
CA ARG A 35 -5.23 8.89 4.33
C ARG A 35 -6.02 10.03 4.98
N ALA A 36 -5.48 11.26 4.95
CA ALA A 36 -6.17 12.45 5.44
C ALA A 36 -7.42 12.76 4.59
N LYS A 37 -7.30 12.62 3.27
CA LYS A 37 -8.39 12.76 2.30
C LYS A 37 -9.38 11.59 2.29
N LYS A 38 -9.16 10.56 3.13
CA LYS A 38 -9.92 9.29 3.14
C LYS A 38 -9.95 8.58 1.78
N THR A 39 -8.95 8.86 0.96
CA THR A 39 -8.73 8.28 -0.36
C THR A 39 -7.69 7.17 -0.34
N ALA A 40 -7.11 6.81 0.81
CA ALA A 40 -6.17 5.70 0.94
C ALA A 40 -6.88 4.33 1.06
N PRO A 41 -6.21 3.22 0.71
CA PRO A 41 -6.74 1.88 0.93
C PRO A 41 -6.92 1.55 2.42
N ARG A 42 -7.68 0.49 2.71
CA ARG A 42 -7.96 0.03 4.08
C ARG A 42 -6.65 -0.32 4.81
N CYS A 43 -6.27 0.54 5.75
CA CYS A 43 -5.12 0.34 6.61
C CYS A 43 -5.55 -0.32 7.93
N ILE A 44 -4.96 -1.47 8.24
CA ILE A 44 -5.09 -2.18 9.50
C ILE A 44 -4.00 -1.67 10.44
N LYS A 45 -4.40 -1.04 11.54
CA LYS A 45 -3.48 -0.66 12.62
C LYS A 45 -3.29 -1.86 13.53
N LEU A 46 -2.06 -2.37 13.59
CA LEU A 46 -1.68 -3.42 14.51
C LEU A 46 -1.43 -2.85 15.92
N PRO A 47 -1.54 -3.66 16.99
CA PRO A 47 -1.27 -3.22 18.36
C PRO A 47 0.18 -2.79 18.57
N ASN A 48 1.11 -3.21 17.71
CA ASN A 48 2.51 -2.77 17.70
C ASN A 48 2.72 -1.38 17.07
N GLY A 49 1.67 -0.72 16.60
CA GLY A 49 1.74 0.61 15.97
C GLY A 49 2.05 0.59 14.47
N GLU A 50 2.34 -0.57 13.87
CA GLU A 50 2.54 -0.67 12.42
C GLU A 50 1.20 -0.63 11.67
N LEU A 51 1.22 -0.01 10.48
CA LEU A 51 0.11 -0.03 9.54
C LEU A 51 0.38 -1.09 8.47
N ARG A 52 -0.57 -2.01 8.29
CA ARG A 52 -0.58 -2.98 7.20
C ARG A 52 -1.82 -2.83 6.36
N VAL A 53 -1.67 -2.97 5.06
CA VAL A 53 -2.75 -2.94 4.07
C VAL A 53 -2.83 -4.31 3.44
N ARG A 54 -4.01 -4.87 3.23
CA ARG A 54 -4.10 -6.14 2.50
C ARG A 54 -3.85 -5.92 1.02
N ARG A 55 -3.18 -6.85 0.36
CA ARG A 55 -2.95 -6.78 -1.09
C ARG A 55 -4.26 -6.68 -1.86
N ILE A 56 -5.26 -7.47 -1.47
CA ILE A 56 -6.61 -7.43 -2.05
C ILE A 56 -7.28 -6.05 -1.88
N ASP A 57 -7.15 -5.41 -0.70
CA ASP A 57 -7.68 -4.07 -0.45
C ASP A 57 -6.96 -3.02 -1.29
N PHE A 58 -5.65 -3.17 -1.47
CA PHE A 58 -4.85 -2.30 -2.34
C PHE A 58 -5.21 -2.46 -3.82
N GLU A 59 -5.35 -3.70 -4.30
CA GLU A 59 -5.76 -4.01 -5.68
C GLU A 59 -7.19 -3.51 -5.96
N THR A 60 -8.13 -3.76 -5.05
CA THR A 60 -9.51 -3.24 -5.15
C THR A 60 -9.53 -1.72 -5.17
N TRP A 61 -8.65 -1.10 -4.36
CA TRP A 61 -8.52 0.35 -4.32
C TRP A 61 -7.95 0.92 -5.63
N LEU A 62 -6.97 0.25 -6.23
CA LEU A 62 -6.46 0.59 -7.56
C LEU A 62 -7.55 0.45 -8.62
N ASP A 63 -8.29 -0.66 -8.61
CA ASP A 63 -9.40 -0.92 -9.53
C ASP A 63 -10.50 0.16 -9.44
N SER A 64 -10.84 0.58 -8.20
CA SER A 64 -11.80 1.67 -7.98
C SER A 64 -11.33 3.04 -8.48
N ARG A 65 -10.02 3.22 -8.70
CA ARG A 65 -9.37 4.47 -9.11
C ARG A 65 -8.83 4.45 -10.53
N SER A 66 -8.70 3.28 -11.15
CA SER A 66 -8.49 3.18 -12.58
C SER A 66 -9.71 3.78 -13.25
N GLU A 67 -9.62 5.08 -13.52
CA GLU A 67 -10.48 5.77 -14.45
C GLU A 67 -10.41 4.96 -15.75
N ARG A 68 -11.45 4.15 -16.01
CA ARG A 68 -11.85 3.86 -17.39
C ARG A 68 -12.24 5.22 -17.93
N ASP A 69 -11.24 5.91 -18.45
CA ASP A 69 -11.33 7.09 -19.29
C ASP A 69 -12.50 6.84 -20.27
N ARG A 70 -13.54 7.67 -20.16
CA ARG A 70 -14.66 7.71 -21.08
C ARG A 70 -14.85 9.13 -21.55
#